data_AF-A0A2M7UYH6-F1
#
_entry.id   AF-A0A2M7UYH6-F1
#
_cell.length_a   1.000
_cell.length_b   1.000
_cell.length_c   1.000
_cell.angle_alpha   90.00
_cell.angle_beta   90.00
_cell.angle_gamma   90.00
#
_symmetry.space_group_name_H-M   'P 1'
#
loop_
_entity.id
_entity.type
_entity.pdbx_description
1 polymer ?
#
loop_
_entity_poly.entity_id
_entity_poly.type
_entity_poly.pdbx_seq_one_letter_code
_entity_poly.pdbx_strand_id
1 'polypeptide(L)'
;MKEQEERITNALLAFVDFLYAVVFGLVLSQTFTDVILEPKKTVLEKVINVLLVIGVFYFLSWDWLHGRRLTVKNPYKGYGRFFIKVIIAFLAYGAALGAIEFQAFFWTCLTLILLFGSLWAKMTIKEYPESEDKYELMVILIYQTVFAIVGGVGSFVWYNYVKRVAGLLEVIMFMLFGFVFLLYYDIWIERPEGVMGGPGVPFVSKKIIAKIRRLTFKE
;
A
#
# COMPACT_ATOMS: atom_id res chain seq x y z
N MET A 1 -33.92 6.59 2.69
CA MET A 1 -32.86 6.13 3.63
C MET A 1 -31.70 5.48 2.87
N LYS A 2 -31.91 4.37 2.14
CA LYS A 2 -30.85 3.74 1.32
C LYS A 2 -30.20 4.68 0.29
N GLU A 3 -30.99 5.48 -0.44
CA GLU A 3 -30.45 6.43 -1.42
C GLU A 3 -29.60 7.55 -0.80
N GLN A 4 -29.90 7.95 0.45
CA GLN A 4 -29.14 8.96 1.17
C GLN A 4 -27.81 8.39 1.70
N GLU A 5 -27.82 7.17 2.21
CA GLU A 5 -26.62 6.44 2.64
C GLU A 5 -25.66 6.18 1.47
N GLU A 6 -26.21 5.85 0.29
CA GLU A 6 -25.46 5.67 -0.94
C GLU A 6 -24.83 6.99 -1.42
N ARG A 7 -25.60 8.09 -1.43
CA ARG A 7 -25.08 9.44 -1.74
C ARG A 7 -23.96 9.86 -0.79
N ILE A 8 -24.12 9.62 0.52
CA ILE A 8 -23.08 9.92 1.52
C ILE A 8 -21.84 9.07 1.27
N THR A 9 -21.99 7.76 1.06
CA THR A 9 -20.85 6.86 0.77
C THR A 9 -20.10 7.30 -0.48
N ASN A 10 -20.81 7.66 -1.54
CA ASN A 10 -20.23 8.14 -2.79
C ASN A 10 -19.50 9.49 -2.60
N ALA A 11 -20.06 10.41 -1.82
CA ALA A 11 -19.41 11.67 -1.49
C ALA A 11 -18.11 11.45 -0.68
N LEU A 12 -18.14 10.56 0.31
CA LEU A 12 -16.97 10.20 1.11
C LEU A 12 -15.89 9.51 0.26
N LEU A 13 -16.28 8.63 -0.67
CA LEU A 13 -15.36 8.01 -1.62
C LEU A 13 -14.73 9.05 -2.56
N ALA A 14 -15.53 9.95 -3.12
CA ALA A 14 -15.03 11.02 -3.99
C ALA A 14 -14.06 11.95 -3.25
N PHE A 15 -14.31 12.23 -1.97
CA PHE A 15 -13.39 12.99 -1.14
C PHE A 15 -12.05 12.26 -0.95
N VAL A 16 -12.08 10.95 -0.69
CA VAL A 16 -10.85 10.14 -0.60
C VAL A 16 -10.10 10.15 -1.94
N ASP A 17 -10.80 9.98 -3.08
CA ASP A 17 -10.17 10.05 -4.41
C ASP A 17 -9.50 11.41 -4.64
N PHE A 18 -10.17 12.49 -4.25
CA PHE A 18 -9.61 13.84 -4.33
C PHE A 18 -8.33 13.95 -3.50
N LEU A 19 -8.30 13.42 -2.26
CA LEU A 19 -7.10 13.43 -1.45
C LEU A 19 -5.95 12.66 -2.11
N TYR A 20 -6.18 11.44 -2.61
CA TYR A 20 -5.14 10.68 -3.30
C TYR A 20 -4.67 11.40 -4.57
N ALA A 21 -5.55 12.04 -5.33
CA ALA A 21 -5.18 12.84 -6.48
C ALA A 21 -4.28 14.04 -6.10
N VAL A 22 -4.60 14.74 -5.01
CA VAL A 22 -3.76 15.82 -4.47
C VAL A 22 -2.39 15.28 -4.04
N VAL A 23 -2.37 14.17 -3.29
CA VAL A 23 -1.12 13.52 -2.86
C VAL A 23 -0.26 13.14 -4.07
N PHE A 24 -0.84 12.51 -5.08
CA PHE A 24 -0.13 12.15 -6.31
C PHE A 24 0.42 13.37 -7.05
N GLY A 25 -0.36 14.44 -7.17
CA GLY A 25 0.10 15.69 -7.77
C GLY A 25 1.28 16.32 -7.02
N LEU A 26 1.20 16.38 -5.69
CA LEU A 26 2.27 16.92 -4.84
C LEU A 26 3.55 16.10 -4.93
N VAL A 27 3.43 14.77 -4.88
CA VAL A 27 4.57 13.85 -4.98
C VAL A 27 5.27 13.98 -6.33
N LEU A 28 4.52 14.06 -7.43
CA LEU A 28 5.10 14.29 -8.76
C LEU A 28 5.82 15.65 -8.83
N SER A 29 5.18 16.70 -8.31
CA SER A 29 5.76 18.05 -8.28
C SER A 29 7.08 18.08 -7.51
N GLN A 30 7.10 17.56 -6.28
CA GLN A 30 8.29 17.57 -5.41
C GLN A 30 9.39 16.66 -5.92
N THR A 31 9.04 15.51 -6.49
CA THR A 31 10.03 14.64 -7.13
C THR A 31 10.71 15.35 -8.30
N PHE A 32 9.94 16.10 -9.08
CA PHE A 32 10.52 16.86 -10.18
C PHE A 32 11.44 17.98 -9.68
N THR A 33 11.03 18.76 -8.69
CA THR A 33 11.82 19.90 -8.17
C THR A 33 13.03 19.44 -7.35
N ASP A 34 12.83 18.52 -6.42
CA ASP A 34 13.79 18.24 -5.33
C ASP A 34 14.67 17.02 -5.62
N VAL A 35 14.37 16.28 -6.68
CA VAL A 35 15.17 15.13 -7.14
C VAL A 35 15.69 15.38 -8.55
N ILE A 36 14.80 15.56 -9.52
CA ILE A 36 15.19 15.59 -10.93
C ILE A 36 15.97 16.87 -11.25
N LEU A 37 15.42 18.03 -10.89
CA LEU A 37 16.04 19.33 -11.16
C LEU A 37 17.15 19.72 -10.19
N GLU A 38 17.27 19.06 -9.03
CA GLU A 38 18.27 19.40 -8.01
C GLU A 38 19.71 19.20 -8.56
N PRO A 39 20.51 20.27 -8.75
CA PRO A 39 21.83 20.17 -9.37
C PRO A 39 22.87 19.52 -8.46
N LYS A 40 22.66 19.50 -7.14
CA LYS A 40 23.64 18.94 -6.19
C LYS A 40 23.60 17.42 -6.07
N LYS A 41 22.51 16.77 -6.51
CA LYS A 41 22.38 15.30 -6.45
C LYS A 41 23.12 14.64 -7.61
N THR A 42 23.86 13.57 -7.32
CA THR A 42 24.50 12.74 -8.33
C THR A 42 23.47 11.99 -9.17
N VAL A 43 23.84 11.56 -10.39
CA VAL A 43 22.95 10.79 -11.27
C VAL A 43 22.44 9.52 -10.58
N LEU A 44 23.30 8.84 -9.83
CA LEU A 44 22.93 7.62 -9.11
C LEU A 44 21.90 7.90 -8.02
N GLU A 45 22.08 8.95 -7.21
CA GLU A 45 21.09 9.35 -6.21
C GLU A 45 19.75 9.70 -6.86
N LYS A 46 19.76 10.47 -7.95
CA LYS A 46 18.54 10.81 -8.69
C LYS A 46 17.78 9.56 -9.14
N VAL A 47 18.48 8.58 -9.69
CA VAL A 47 17.87 7.31 -10.12
C VAL A 47 17.27 6.56 -8.94
N ILE A 48 17.99 6.44 -7.81
CA ILE A 48 17.50 5.74 -6.62
C ILE A 48 16.25 6.43 -6.04
N ASN A 49 16.26 7.76 -5.90
CA ASN A 49 15.09 8.52 -5.44
C ASN A 49 13.90 8.33 -6.37
N VAL A 50 14.11 8.45 -7.68
CA VAL A 50 13.03 8.26 -8.67
C VAL A 50 12.46 6.85 -8.57
N LEU A 51 13.29 5.82 -8.43
CA LEU A 51 12.82 4.44 -8.24
C LEU A 51 12.02 4.27 -6.94
N LEU A 52 12.46 4.87 -5.83
CA LEU A 52 11.71 4.85 -4.57
C LEU A 52 10.37 5.56 -4.71
N VAL A 53 10.36 6.76 -5.29
CA VAL A 53 9.12 7.52 -5.52
C VAL A 53 8.17 6.72 -6.41
N ILE A 54 8.66 6.15 -7.52
CA ILE A 54 7.83 5.32 -8.41
C ILE A 54 7.29 4.10 -7.65
N GLY A 55 8.12 3.47 -6.82
CA GLY A 55 7.69 2.38 -5.94
C GLY A 55 6.57 2.82 -5.00
N VAL A 56 6.76 3.93 -4.28
CA VAL A 56 5.74 4.50 -3.38
C VAL A 56 4.48 4.82 -4.15
N PHE A 57 4.59 5.48 -5.30
CA PHE A 57 3.46 5.80 -6.16
C PHE A 57 2.69 4.54 -6.59
N TYR A 58 3.42 3.49 -6.98
CA TYR A 58 2.83 2.20 -7.35
C TYR A 58 2.07 1.57 -6.17
N PHE A 59 2.69 1.51 -5.00
CA PHE A 59 2.07 0.97 -3.79
C PHE A 59 0.82 1.75 -3.37
N LEU A 60 0.89 3.08 -3.40
CA LEU A 60 -0.23 3.95 -3.04
C LEU A 60 -1.36 3.88 -4.06
N SER A 61 -1.04 3.77 -5.35
CA SER A 61 -2.04 3.56 -6.41
C SER A 61 -2.76 2.22 -6.21
N TRP A 62 -2.01 1.18 -5.84
CA TRP A 62 -2.59 -0.11 -5.50
C TRP A 62 -3.48 -0.02 -4.27
N ASP A 63 -2.99 0.52 -3.15
CA ASP A 63 -3.75 0.71 -1.91
C ASP A 63 -5.06 1.49 -2.15
N TRP A 64 -4.98 2.58 -2.91
CA TRP A 64 -6.15 3.37 -3.30
C TRP A 64 -7.16 2.58 -4.14
N LEU A 65 -6.73 1.97 -5.26
CA LEU A 65 -7.62 1.22 -6.15
C LEU A 65 -8.28 0.04 -5.43
N HIS A 66 -7.48 -0.70 -4.65
CA HIS A 66 -7.92 -1.90 -3.95
C HIS A 66 -8.86 -1.54 -2.79
N GLY A 67 -8.47 -0.54 -1.99
CA GLY A 67 -9.31 0.00 -0.94
C GLY A 67 -10.62 0.57 -1.49
N ARG A 68 -10.59 1.26 -2.65
CA ARG A 68 -11.79 1.75 -3.35
C ARG A 68 -12.71 0.60 -3.74
N ARG A 69 -12.20 -0.42 -4.42
CA ARG A 69 -12.96 -1.62 -4.83
C ARG A 69 -13.68 -2.27 -3.64
N LEU A 70 -12.94 -2.51 -2.56
CA LEU A 70 -13.48 -3.14 -1.36
C LEU A 70 -14.52 -2.27 -0.64
N THR A 71 -14.41 -0.94 -0.74
CA THR A 71 -15.41 -0.04 -0.14
C THR A 71 -16.68 0.06 -0.96
N VAL A 72 -16.60 -0.02 -2.29
CA VAL A 72 -17.80 -0.09 -3.15
C VAL A 72 -18.61 -1.36 -2.83
N LYS A 73 -17.93 -2.50 -2.66
CA LYS A 73 -18.57 -3.76 -2.27
C LYS A 73 -19.03 -3.78 -0.80
N ASN A 74 -18.31 -3.08 0.07
CA ASN A 74 -18.59 -3.02 1.50
C ASN A 74 -18.69 -1.55 1.93
N PRO A 75 -19.85 -0.87 1.72
CA PRO A 75 -20.05 0.57 1.98
C PRO A 75 -19.76 1.00 3.42
N TYR A 76 -19.56 2.29 3.66
CA TYR A 76 -19.32 2.79 5.01
C TYR A 76 -20.57 2.68 5.89
N LYS A 77 -20.50 1.91 6.99
CA LYS A 77 -21.54 1.95 8.05
C LYS A 77 -21.36 3.12 9.02
N GLY A 78 -20.19 3.76 9.00
CA GLY A 78 -19.87 4.93 9.82
C GLY A 78 -18.55 5.58 9.38
N TYR A 79 -18.21 6.71 10.00
CA TYR A 79 -17.07 7.52 9.58
C TYR A 79 -15.70 6.95 9.97
N GLY A 80 -15.62 5.96 10.87
CA GLY A 80 -14.35 5.42 11.34
C GLY A 80 -13.47 4.88 10.21
N ARG A 81 -14.02 4.02 9.34
CA ARG A 81 -13.29 3.48 8.17
C ARG A 81 -12.96 4.56 7.14
N PHE A 82 -13.78 5.60 7.02
CA PHE A 82 -13.50 6.75 6.18
C PHE A 82 -12.29 7.55 6.71
N PHE A 83 -12.27 7.90 7.99
CA PHE A 83 -11.16 8.61 8.61
C PHE A 83 -9.85 7.82 8.55
N ILE A 84 -9.91 6.49 8.67
CA ILE A 84 -8.71 5.66 8.48
C ILE A 84 -8.13 5.84 7.07
N LYS A 85 -8.95 5.86 6.01
CA LYS A 85 -8.45 6.12 4.65
C LYS A 85 -7.89 7.52 4.49
N VAL A 86 -8.50 8.53 5.13
CA VAL A 86 -7.97 9.90 5.13
C VAL A 86 -6.60 9.95 5.80
N ILE A 87 -6.42 9.29 6.94
CA ILE A 87 -5.13 9.18 7.64
C ILE A 87 -4.10 8.46 6.75
N ILE A 88 -4.47 7.36 6.10
CA ILE A 88 -3.60 6.65 5.16
C ILE A 88 -3.15 7.57 4.03
N ALA A 89 -4.05 8.38 3.45
CA ALA A 89 -3.69 9.33 2.40
C ALA A 89 -2.70 10.41 2.88
N PHE A 90 -2.83 10.91 4.12
CA PHE A 90 -1.82 11.83 4.67
C PHE A 90 -0.48 11.15 4.94
N LEU A 91 -0.49 9.93 5.48
CA LEU A 91 0.72 9.14 5.69
C LEU A 91 1.40 8.77 4.37
N ALA A 92 0.62 8.56 3.32
CA ALA A 92 1.11 8.31 1.97
C ALA A 92 1.96 9.47 1.44
N TYR A 93 1.49 10.69 1.66
CA TYR A 93 2.28 11.89 1.37
C TYR A 93 3.56 11.95 2.23
N GLY A 94 3.46 11.67 3.52
CA GLY A 94 4.63 11.60 4.41
C GLY A 94 5.66 10.54 3.99
N ALA A 95 5.21 9.38 3.55
CA ALA A 95 6.06 8.32 3.01
C ALA A 95 6.79 8.80 1.73
N ALA A 96 6.07 9.47 0.83
CA ALA A 96 6.67 10.00 -0.38
C ALA A 96 7.69 11.11 -0.10
N LEU A 97 7.42 12.01 0.85
CA LEU A 97 8.40 12.99 1.33
C LEU A 97 9.64 12.31 1.92
N GLY A 98 9.43 11.30 2.78
CA GLY A 98 10.52 10.51 3.33
C GLY A 98 11.37 9.82 2.26
N ALA A 99 10.76 9.36 1.17
CA ALA A 99 11.45 8.78 0.02
C ALA A 99 12.24 9.83 -0.80
N ILE A 100 11.73 11.05 -0.92
CA ILE A 100 12.42 12.17 -1.58
C ILE A 100 13.66 12.60 -0.79
N GLU A 101 13.59 12.55 0.55
CA GLU A 101 14.65 13.01 1.46
C GLU A 101 15.55 11.88 2.03
N PHE A 102 15.33 10.61 1.66
CA PHE A 102 16.00 9.41 2.23
C PHE A 102 15.98 9.36 3.77
N GLN A 103 14.81 9.59 4.35
CA GLN A 103 14.66 9.61 5.80
C GLN A 103 13.97 8.37 6.32
N ALA A 104 14.34 7.94 7.53
CA ALA A 104 13.62 6.90 8.29
C ALA A 104 12.14 7.25 8.55
N PHE A 105 11.77 8.52 8.35
CA PHE A 105 10.39 8.96 8.28
C PHE A 105 9.56 8.19 7.23
N PHE A 106 10.18 7.80 6.10
CA PHE A 106 9.57 6.93 5.09
C PHE A 106 9.02 5.63 5.70
N TRP A 107 9.88 4.88 6.39
CA TRP A 107 9.50 3.60 7.01
C TRP A 107 8.47 3.76 8.11
N THR A 108 8.55 4.84 8.88
CA THR A 108 7.57 5.14 9.92
C THR A 108 6.18 5.35 9.29
N CYS A 109 6.10 6.15 8.22
CA CYS A 109 4.86 6.35 7.48
C CYS A 109 4.35 5.05 6.86
N LEU A 110 5.23 4.24 6.27
CA LEU A 110 4.86 2.95 5.68
C LEU A 110 4.32 1.97 6.73
N THR A 111 4.97 1.85 7.89
CA THR A 111 4.48 1.03 9.01
C THR A 111 3.11 1.50 9.48
N LEU A 112 2.91 2.80 9.62
CA LEU A 112 1.61 3.35 10.01
C LEU A 112 0.54 3.08 8.96
N ILE A 113 0.83 3.25 7.66
CA ILE A 113 -0.10 2.90 6.57
C ILE A 113 -0.57 1.45 6.70
N LEU A 114 0.36 0.52 6.94
CA LEU A 114 0.04 -0.90 7.09
C LEU A 114 -0.78 -1.21 8.35
N LEU A 115 -0.48 -0.57 9.47
CA LEU A 115 -1.28 -0.72 10.69
C LEU A 115 -2.70 -0.18 10.50
N PHE A 116 -2.84 0.98 9.84
CA PHE A 116 -4.13 1.58 9.56
C PHE A 116 -4.91 0.77 8.51
N GLY A 117 -4.26 0.22 7.49
CA GLY A 117 -4.91 -0.67 6.52
C GLY A 117 -5.38 -1.99 7.16
N SER A 118 -4.59 -2.54 8.09
CA SER A 118 -4.96 -3.69 8.92
C SER A 118 -6.18 -3.38 9.79
N LEU A 119 -6.18 -2.22 10.46
CA LEU A 119 -7.32 -1.75 11.25
C LEU A 119 -8.57 -1.56 10.37
N TRP A 120 -8.40 -0.98 9.18
CA TRP A 120 -9.47 -0.80 8.19
C TRP A 120 -10.08 -2.15 7.78
N ALA A 121 -9.24 -3.15 7.49
CA ALA A 121 -9.69 -4.49 7.14
C ALA A 121 -10.42 -5.18 8.31
N LYS A 122 -9.88 -5.07 9.53
CA LYS A 122 -10.52 -5.60 10.75
C LYS A 122 -11.90 -4.99 10.99
N MET A 123 -12.02 -3.66 10.84
CA MET A 123 -13.31 -2.97 10.96
C MET A 123 -14.28 -3.43 9.88
N THR A 124 -13.81 -3.61 8.64
CA THR A 124 -14.64 -4.08 7.52
C THR A 124 -15.18 -5.48 7.78
N ILE A 125 -14.35 -6.42 8.26
CA ILE A 125 -14.78 -7.78 8.62
C ILE A 125 -15.84 -7.74 9.74
N LYS A 126 -15.66 -6.86 10.73
CA LYS A 126 -16.63 -6.71 11.83
C LYS A 126 -17.95 -6.10 11.36
N GLU A 127 -17.89 -5.13 10.45
CA GLU A 127 -19.08 -4.48 9.86
C GLU A 127 -19.82 -5.42 8.90
N TYR A 128 -19.10 -6.29 8.18
CA TYR A 128 -19.62 -7.18 7.13
C TYR A 128 -19.09 -8.62 7.29
N PRO A 129 -19.58 -9.37 8.30
CA PRO A 129 -19.09 -10.73 8.58
C PRO A 129 -19.41 -11.75 7.49
N GLU A 130 -20.45 -11.48 6.68
CA GLU A 130 -20.94 -12.28 5.55
C GLU A 130 -20.40 -11.81 4.18
N SER A 131 -19.42 -10.89 4.16
CA SER A 131 -18.85 -10.39 2.90
C SER A 131 -18.15 -11.51 2.13
N GLU A 132 -18.38 -11.59 0.81
CA GLU A 132 -17.64 -12.47 -0.09
C GLU A 132 -16.13 -12.13 -0.12
N ASP A 133 -15.75 -10.89 0.22
CA ASP A 133 -14.35 -10.45 0.26
C ASP A 133 -13.66 -10.77 1.61
N LYS A 134 -14.28 -11.55 2.52
CA LYS A 134 -13.76 -11.81 3.87
C LYS A 134 -12.36 -12.40 3.88
N TYR A 135 -12.06 -13.33 2.97
CA TYR A 135 -10.72 -13.91 2.84
C TYR A 135 -9.69 -12.89 2.37
N GLU A 136 -10.06 -12.02 1.44
CA GLU A 136 -9.22 -10.92 0.97
C GLU A 136 -8.92 -9.91 2.08
N LEU A 137 -9.93 -9.56 2.87
CA LEU A 137 -9.76 -8.70 4.05
C LEU A 137 -8.91 -9.36 5.14
N MET A 138 -9.02 -10.67 5.35
CA MET A 138 -8.17 -11.41 6.28
C MET A 138 -6.71 -11.44 5.83
N VAL A 139 -6.47 -11.62 4.52
CA VAL A 139 -5.13 -11.54 3.93
C VAL A 139 -4.53 -10.16 4.17
N ILE A 140 -5.27 -9.09 3.88
CA ILE A 140 -4.82 -7.71 4.14
C ILE A 140 -4.49 -7.52 5.63
N LEU A 141 -5.41 -7.91 6.52
CA LEU A 141 -5.25 -7.83 7.97
C LEU A 141 -3.96 -8.52 8.44
N ILE A 142 -3.77 -9.79 8.11
CA ILE A 142 -2.64 -10.59 8.58
C ILE A 142 -1.34 -10.07 7.97
N TYR A 143 -1.32 -9.91 6.64
CA TYR A 143 -0.12 -9.53 5.92
C TYR A 143 0.39 -8.15 6.34
N GLN A 144 -0.49 -7.15 6.37
CA GLN A 144 -0.10 -5.79 6.75
C GLN A 144 0.30 -5.72 8.22
N THR A 145 -0.32 -6.50 9.11
CA THR A 145 0.09 -6.57 10.53
C THR A 145 1.49 -7.18 10.69
N VAL A 146 1.74 -8.34 10.07
CA VAL A 146 3.03 -9.01 10.15
C VAL A 146 4.13 -8.12 9.58
N PHE A 147 3.88 -7.49 8.43
CA PHE A 147 4.87 -6.62 7.81
C PHE A 147 5.05 -5.30 8.56
N ALA A 148 4.00 -4.73 9.15
CA ALA A 148 4.15 -3.57 10.02
C ALA A 148 5.08 -3.87 11.21
N ILE A 149 4.95 -5.06 11.81
CA ILE A 149 5.81 -5.49 12.92
C ILE A 149 7.24 -5.74 12.44
N VAL A 150 7.42 -6.59 11.43
CA VAL A 150 8.75 -6.97 10.93
C VAL A 150 9.47 -5.76 10.31
N GLY A 151 8.77 -5.01 9.47
CA GLY A 151 9.28 -3.80 8.84
C GLY A 151 9.53 -2.69 9.85
N GLY A 152 8.61 -2.45 10.79
CA GLY A 152 8.78 -1.43 11.83
C GLY A 152 9.97 -1.71 12.74
N VAL A 153 10.12 -2.95 13.23
CA VAL A 153 11.28 -3.36 14.05
C VAL A 153 12.56 -3.32 13.24
N GLY A 154 12.55 -3.83 12.00
CA GLY A 154 13.70 -3.82 11.10
C GLY A 154 14.20 -2.40 10.82
N SER A 155 13.30 -1.49 10.49
CA SER A 155 13.62 -0.09 10.22
C SER A 155 14.08 0.66 11.47
N PHE A 156 13.50 0.38 12.64
CA PHE A 156 13.94 0.97 13.90
C PHE A 156 15.37 0.55 14.27
N VAL A 157 15.68 -0.75 14.17
CA VAL A 157 17.03 -1.27 14.38
C VAL A 157 17.99 -0.65 13.36
N TRP A 158 17.62 -0.64 12.07
CA TRP A 158 18.46 -0.09 11.02
C TRP A 158 18.81 1.38 11.24
N TYR A 159 17.81 2.21 11.57
CA TYR A 159 18.00 3.64 11.82
C TYR A 159 18.98 3.91 12.97
N ASN A 160 18.85 3.16 14.07
CA ASN A 160 19.69 3.35 15.25
C ASN A 160 21.13 2.86 15.06
N TYR A 161 21.34 1.81 14.26
CA TYR A 161 22.65 1.19 14.07
C TYR A 161 23.45 1.75 12.89
N VAL A 162 22.79 2.09 11.77
CA VAL A 162 23.50 2.44 10.52
C VAL A 162 23.65 3.95 10.33
N LYS A 163 22.79 4.77 10.94
CA LYS A 163 22.84 6.25 11.02
C LYS A 163 23.13 7.03 9.72
N ARG A 164 23.17 6.41 8.52
CA ARG A 164 23.17 7.09 7.20
C ARG A 164 22.96 6.14 6.00
N VAL A 165 22.35 6.73 4.96
CA VAL A 165 22.08 6.30 3.57
C VAL A 165 21.47 4.91 3.42
N ALA A 166 20.20 4.85 3.80
CA ALA A 166 19.28 3.85 3.32
C ALA A 166 18.81 4.35 1.94
N GLY A 167 19.34 3.74 0.86
CA GLY A 167 19.01 4.12 -0.50
C GLY A 167 18.67 2.90 -1.34
N LEU A 168 19.68 2.28 -1.95
CA LEU A 168 19.49 1.06 -2.75
C LEU A 168 18.83 -0.07 -1.95
N LEU A 169 19.23 -0.26 -0.69
CA LEU A 169 18.68 -1.30 0.18
C LEU A 169 17.19 -1.05 0.50
N GLU A 170 16.78 0.21 0.66
CA GLU A 170 15.35 0.53 0.88
C GLU A 170 14.53 0.19 -0.36
N VAL A 171 15.05 0.51 -1.55
CA VAL A 171 14.38 0.15 -2.81
C VAL A 171 14.24 -1.36 -2.90
N ILE A 172 15.30 -2.12 -2.59
CA ILE A 172 15.29 -3.59 -2.62
C ILE A 172 14.28 -4.13 -1.61
N MET A 173 14.30 -3.66 -0.36
CA MET A 173 13.35 -4.10 0.67
C MET A 173 11.90 -3.76 0.31
N PHE A 174 11.67 -2.57 -0.25
CA PHE A 174 10.35 -2.12 -0.66
C PHE A 174 9.82 -2.89 -1.89
N MET A 175 10.69 -3.18 -2.87
CA MET A 175 10.36 -4.04 -4.01
C MET A 175 10.09 -5.48 -3.56
N LEU A 176 10.91 -6.04 -2.66
CA LEU A 176 10.69 -7.37 -2.08
C LEU A 176 9.37 -7.43 -1.31
N PHE A 177 9.04 -6.38 -0.56
CA PHE A 177 7.75 -6.25 0.10
C PHE A 177 6.59 -6.32 -0.89
N GLY A 178 6.58 -5.45 -1.89
CA GLY A 178 5.53 -5.44 -2.93
C GLY A 178 5.42 -6.79 -3.64
N PHE A 179 6.55 -7.43 -3.92
CA PHE A 179 6.60 -8.76 -4.52
C PHE A 179 5.98 -9.84 -3.63
N VAL A 180 6.38 -9.92 -2.36
CA VAL A 180 5.84 -10.92 -1.42
C VAL A 180 4.35 -10.70 -1.19
N PHE A 181 3.89 -9.44 -1.12
CA PHE A 181 2.48 -9.11 -0.99
C PHE A 181 1.67 -9.62 -2.18
N LEU A 182 2.09 -9.30 -3.40
CA LEU A 182 1.40 -9.73 -4.62
C LEU A 182 1.40 -11.25 -4.76
N LEU A 183 2.51 -11.91 -4.41
CA LEU A 183 2.61 -13.36 -4.40
C LEU A 183 1.64 -13.99 -3.40
N TYR A 184 1.59 -13.46 -2.17
CA TYR A 184 0.68 -13.93 -1.14
C TYR A 184 -0.78 -13.69 -1.58
N TYR A 185 -1.09 -12.50 -2.07
CA TYR A 185 -2.40 -12.15 -2.60
C TYR A 185 -2.86 -13.14 -3.69
N ASP A 186 -2.00 -13.46 -4.66
CA ASP A 186 -2.30 -14.41 -5.73
C ASP A 186 -2.48 -15.86 -5.26
N ILE A 187 -1.75 -16.28 -4.24
CA ILE A 187 -1.89 -17.63 -3.66
C ILE A 187 -3.28 -17.78 -3.05
N TRP A 188 -3.73 -16.77 -2.30
CA TRP A 188 -4.92 -16.85 -1.46
C TRP A 188 -6.22 -16.35 -2.10
N ILE A 189 -6.16 -15.55 -3.17
CA ILE A 189 -7.35 -14.93 -3.78
C ILE A 189 -7.42 -15.28 -5.28
N GLU A 190 -8.55 -15.79 -5.74
CA GLU A 190 -8.81 -15.95 -7.17
C GLU A 190 -9.06 -14.60 -7.83
N ARG A 191 -8.30 -14.32 -8.89
CA ARG A 191 -8.42 -13.06 -9.60
C ARG A 191 -9.70 -13.06 -10.42
N PRO A 192 -10.48 -11.96 -10.40
CA PRO A 192 -11.47 -11.74 -11.44
C PRO A 192 -10.77 -11.61 -12.81
N GLU A 193 -11.39 -12.17 -13.85
CA GLU A 193 -10.89 -12.09 -15.22
C GLU A 193 -10.66 -10.61 -15.63
N GLY A 194 -9.51 -10.33 -16.24
CA GLY A 194 -9.16 -8.99 -16.75
C GLY A 194 -8.31 -8.10 -15.84
N VAL A 195 -8.07 -8.45 -14.58
CA VAL A 195 -7.12 -7.71 -13.72
C VAL A 195 -5.70 -8.25 -13.96
N MET A 196 -4.88 -7.48 -14.68
CA MET A 196 -3.43 -7.77 -14.76
C MET A 196 -2.86 -7.80 -13.35
N GLY A 197 -2.09 -8.83 -13.04
CA GLY A 197 -1.40 -8.93 -11.76
C GLY A 197 -0.50 -7.75 -11.54
N GLY A 198 -0.30 -7.36 -10.28
CA GLY A 198 0.77 -6.41 -9.98
C GLY A 198 2.11 -6.88 -10.57
N PRO A 199 3.05 -5.95 -10.82
CA PRO A 199 4.30 -6.16 -11.54
C PRO A 199 5.29 -7.09 -10.82
N GLY A 200 4.95 -7.64 -9.66
CA GLY A 200 5.68 -8.73 -9.00
C GLY A 200 5.45 -10.12 -9.61
N VAL A 201 4.42 -10.28 -10.46
CA VAL A 201 4.00 -11.60 -10.97
C VAL A 201 4.67 -12.06 -12.29
N PRO A 202 5.48 -11.29 -13.05
CA PRO A 202 6.08 -11.82 -14.28
C PRO A 202 7.17 -12.89 -14.01
N PHE A 203 7.66 -13.03 -12.77
CA PHE A 203 8.76 -13.94 -12.42
C PHE A 203 8.32 -15.25 -11.76
N VAL A 204 7.04 -15.39 -11.36
CA VAL A 204 6.52 -16.63 -10.76
C VAL A 204 5.49 -17.23 -11.70
N SER A 205 5.81 -18.38 -12.30
CA SER A 205 4.89 -19.01 -13.26
C SER A 205 3.54 -19.31 -12.62
N LYS A 206 2.44 -19.12 -13.37
CA LYS A 206 1.08 -19.50 -12.94
C LYS A 206 0.99 -20.95 -12.45
N LYS A 207 1.84 -21.84 -12.97
CA LYS A 207 1.97 -23.24 -12.54
C LYS A 207 2.51 -23.38 -11.10
N ILE A 208 3.45 -22.52 -10.69
CA ILE A 208 4.00 -22.51 -9.32
C ILE A 208 2.95 -21.99 -8.35
N ILE A 209 2.23 -20.92 -8.70
CA ILE A 209 1.14 -20.38 -7.86
C ILE A 209 0.04 -21.44 -7.68
N ALA A 210 -0.38 -22.10 -8.77
CA ALA A 210 -1.35 -23.20 -8.70
C ALA A 210 -0.84 -24.40 -7.88
N LYS A 211 0.45 -24.73 -7.97
CA LYS A 211 1.07 -25.80 -7.18
C LYS A 211 1.10 -25.46 -5.68
N ILE A 212 1.48 -24.24 -5.33
CA ILE A 212 1.44 -23.75 -3.94
C ILE A 212 0.01 -23.79 -3.43
N ARG A 213 -0.96 -23.28 -4.20
CA ARG A 213 -2.38 -23.34 -3.84
C ARG A 213 -2.84 -24.78 -3.58
N ARG A 214 -2.53 -25.75 -4.46
CA ARG A 214 -2.86 -27.17 -4.22
C ARG A 214 -2.20 -27.74 -2.96
N LEU A 215 -0.95 -27.39 -2.68
CA LEU A 215 -0.23 -27.85 -1.49
C LEU A 215 -0.76 -27.22 -0.20
N THR A 216 -1.19 -25.95 -0.26
CA THR A 216 -1.68 -25.18 0.90
C THR A 216 -3.14 -25.47 1.22
N PHE A 217 -3.99 -25.65 0.20
CA PHE A 217 -5.43 -25.87 0.38
C PHE A 217 -5.85 -27.33 0.41
N LYS A 218 -4.94 -28.31 0.20
CA LYS A 218 -5.20 -29.76 0.25
C LYS A 218 -6.63 -30.13 -0.15
N GLU A 219 -6.92 -30.06 -1.44
CA GLU A 219 -7.94 -30.94 -2.03
C GLU A 219 -7.34 -32.32 -2.29
#